data_AF-A0A5U9QTC9-F1
#
_entry.id   AF-A0A5U9QTC9-F1
#
_cell.length_a   1.000
_cell.length_b   1.000
_cell.length_c   1.000
_cell.angle_alpha   90.00
_cell.angle_beta   90.00
_cell.angle_gamma   90.00
#
_symmetry.space_group_name_H-M   'P 1'
#
loop_
_entity.id
_entity.type
_entity.pdbx_description
1 polymer ?
#
loop_
_entity_poly.entity_id
_entity_poly.type
_entity_poly.pdbx_seq_one_letter_code
_entity_poly.pdbx_strand_id
1 'polypeptide(L)'
;MAYDIFLKIDGIDGESMDDKHKNEIEVLSWRWNIHQESTMHAGSGLGSGKVSVTNLDFDHYIDRASPNLFKYCASGKHIPQAILVMRKAGGNPLEYLKYTFTDLIVAVVSPSGSHNGEIASRETVEL
;
A
#
# COMPACT_ATOMS: atom_id res chain seq x y z
N MET A 1 7.92 -3.15 17.98
CA MET A 1 7.25 -2.33 16.95
C MET A 1 6.03 -1.68 17.59
N ALA A 2 5.76 -0.40 17.33
CA ALA A 2 4.71 0.35 18.03
C ALA A 2 3.34 0.29 17.32
N TYR A 3 3.31 -0.15 16.07
CA TYR A 3 2.15 -0.14 15.20
C TYR A 3 2.09 -1.43 14.37
N ASP A 4 0.88 -1.93 14.18
CA ASP A 4 0.59 -2.99 13.21
C ASP A 4 -0.11 -2.34 12.01
N ILE A 5 0.27 -2.75 10.80
CA ILE A 5 -0.29 -2.24 9.56
C ILE A 5 -0.69 -3.43 8.70
N PHE A 6 -1.92 -3.42 8.21
CA PHE A 6 -2.48 -4.47 7.39
C PHE A 6 -3.03 -3.89 6.09
N LEU A 7 -2.86 -4.64 5.00
CA LEU A 7 -3.40 -4.30 3.71
C LEU A 7 -4.18 -5.49 3.16
N LYS A 8 -5.50 -5.31 3.06
CA LYS A 8 -6.39 -6.24 2.37
C LYS A 8 -6.51 -5.83 0.91
N ILE A 9 -6.28 -6.76 -0.01
CA ILE A 9 -6.44 -6.53 -1.45
C ILE A 9 -7.38 -7.58 -2.03
N ASP A 10 -8.42 -7.16 -2.75
CA ASP A 10 -9.41 -8.08 -3.29
C ASP A 10 -8.78 -9.09 -4.29
N GLY A 11 -8.84 -10.37 -3.92
CA GLY A 11 -8.30 -11.49 -4.71
C GLY A 11 -6.80 -11.74 -4.54
N ILE A 12 -6.14 -11.07 -3.58
CA ILE A 12 -4.73 -11.28 -3.24
C ILE A 12 -4.62 -11.44 -1.71
N ASP A 13 -4.46 -12.69 -1.27
CA ASP A 13 -4.26 -13.02 0.15
C ASP A 13 -2.76 -12.94 0.51
N GLY A 14 -2.47 -12.35 1.67
CA GLY A 14 -1.16 -12.38 2.33
C GLY A 14 -1.05 -13.52 3.35
N GLU A 15 -0.21 -13.33 4.36
CA GLU A 15 0.10 -14.35 5.38
C GLU A 15 -0.16 -13.92 6.82
N SER A 16 -0.83 -12.78 7.06
CA SER A 16 -1.06 -12.34 8.43
C SER A 16 -1.86 -13.36 9.24
N MET A 17 -1.40 -13.59 10.47
CA MET A 17 -2.03 -14.48 11.44
C MET A 17 -2.87 -13.72 12.47
N ASP A 18 -3.03 -12.41 12.32
CA ASP A 18 -3.85 -11.59 13.20
C ASP A 18 -5.33 -12.02 13.18
N ASP A 19 -5.98 -12.04 14.33
CA ASP A 19 -7.37 -12.50 14.45
C ASP A 19 -8.36 -11.65 13.63
N LYS A 20 -8.10 -10.34 13.50
CA LYS A 20 -8.97 -9.40 12.76
C LYS A 20 -8.53 -9.20 11.31
N HIS A 21 -7.25 -9.38 11.02
CA HIS A 21 -6.65 -9.17 9.70
C HIS A 21 -6.07 -10.45 9.09
N LYS A 22 -6.73 -11.59 9.35
CA LYS A 22 -6.25 -12.90 8.91
C LYS A 22 -6.14 -12.99 7.38
N ASN A 23 -5.00 -13.49 6.89
CA ASN A 23 -4.64 -13.57 5.48
C ASN A 23 -4.55 -12.21 4.76
N GLU A 24 -4.49 -11.10 5.49
CA GLU A 24 -4.12 -9.80 4.90
C GLU A 24 -2.58 -9.72 4.79
N ILE A 25 -2.10 -8.75 4.02
CA ILE A 25 -0.66 -8.47 3.91
C ILE A 25 -0.22 -7.67 5.12
N GLU A 26 0.84 -8.09 5.79
CA GLU A 26 1.48 -7.30 6.85
C GLU A 26 2.42 -6.27 6.24
N VAL A 27 2.12 -5.00 6.44
CA VAL A 27 2.84 -3.88 5.81
C VAL A 27 3.91 -3.35 6.75
N LEU A 28 5.11 -3.15 6.22
CA LEU A 28 6.26 -2.60 6.93
C LEU A 28 6.25 -1.07 6.93
N SER A 29 5.94 -0.48 5.76
CA SER A 29 5.88 0.96 5.55
C SER A 29 4.94 1.28 4.39
N TRP A 30 4.37 2.47 4.38
CA TRP A 30 3.55 2.94 3.27
C TRP A 30 3.59 4.47 3.17
N ARG A 31 3.31 4.98 1.96
CA ARG A 31 3.14 6.40 1.69
C ARG A 31 2.25 6.61 0.46
N TRP A 32 1.60 7.76 0.44
CA TRP A 32 0.96 8.34 -0.74
C TRP A 32 0.86 9.84 -0.50
N ASN A 33 0.64 10.63 -1.56
CA ASN A 33 0.35 12.05 -1.40
C ASN A 33 -0.73 12.52 -2.36
N ILE A 34 -1.31 13.66 -2.00
CA ILE A 34 -2.21 14.45 -2.82
C ILE A 34 -1.68 15.88 -2.83
N HIS A 35 -1.57 16.47 -4.01
CA HIS A 35 -1.07 17.83 -4.15
C HIS A 35 -1.90 18.61 -5.18
N GLN A 36 -1.99 19.93 -4.97
CA GLN A 36 -2.63 20.84 -5.89
C GLN A 36 -1.60 21.40 -6.86
N GLU A 37 -1.85 21.29 -8.15
CA GLU A 37 -1.02 21.92 -9.18
C GLU A 37 -1.27 23.44 -9.15
N SER A 38 -0.49 24.18 -8.35
CA SER A 38 -0.65 25.62 -8.20
C SER A 38 0.11 26.41 -9.27
N THR A 39 -0.58 27.19 -10.08
CA THR A 39 0.02 28.13 -11.04
C THR A 39 0.12 29.54 -10.47
N MET A 40 0.79 29.70 -9.31
CA MET A 40 0.89 31.03 -8.65
C MET A 40 1.63 32.08 -9.49
N HIS A 41 2.39 31.68 -10.51
CA HIS A 41 3.11 32.57 -11.43
C HIS A 41 2.34 32.95 -12.71
N ALA A 42 1.14 32.41 -12.95
CA ALA A 42 0.44 32.55 -14.24
C ALA A 42 -0.48 33.77 -14.39
N GLY A 43 -0.57 34.66 -13.38
CA GLY A 43 -1.41 35.85 -13.45
C GLY A 43 -2.91 35.61 -13.21
N SER A 44 -3.53 36.54 -12.47
CA SER A 44 -4.96 36.75 -12.14
C SER A 44 -5.94 35.56 -12.11
N GLY A 45 -5.54 34.39 -11.61
CA GLY A 45 -6.47 33.28 -11.35
C GLY A 45 -5.86 32.17 -10.51
N LEU A 46 -6.26 32.07 -9.22
CA LEU A 46 -5.80 31.04 -8.28
C LEU A 46 -6.53 29.68 -8.43
N GLY A 47 -7.34 29.50 -9.47
CA GLY A 47 -8.47 28.56 -9.43
C GLY A 47 -8.51 27.42 -10.44
N SER A 48 -7.47 27.18 -11.25
CA SER A 48 -7.53 26.18 -12.34
C SER A 48 -6.67 24.92 -12.15
N GLY A 49 -5.97 24.76 -11.01
CA GLY A 49 -5.17 23.57 -10.74
C GLY A 49 -6.04 22.33 -10.59
N LYS A 50 -5.70 21.24 -11.30
CA LYS A 50 -6.27 19.91 -11.06
C LYS A 50 -5.49 19.26 -9.91
N VAL A 51 -6.21 18.56 -9.05
CA VAL A 51 -5.60 17.80 -7.97
C VAL A 51 -4.99 16.52 -8.54
N SER A 52 -3.76 16.21 -8.12
CA SER A 52 -3.03 15.03 -8.52
C SER A 52 -2.75 14.18 -7.28
N VAL A 53 -3.00 12.87 -7.40
CA VAL A 53 -2.80 11.88 -6.33
C VAL A 53 -1.75 10.88 -6.83
N THR A 54 -0.81 10.50 -5.97
CA THR A 54 0.16 9.43 -6.30
C THR A 54 -0.42 8.05 -6.04
N ASN A 55 0.22 7.04 -6.62
CA ASN A 55 0.05 5.65 -6.21
C ASN A 55 0.26 5.47 -4.69
N LEU A 56 -0.34 4.42 -4.15
CA LEU A 56 0.02 3.92 -2.82
C LEU A 56 1.29 3.09 -2.96
N ASP A 57 2.37 3.59 -2.36
CA ASP A 57 3.68 2.94 -2.30
C ASP A 57 3.79 2.26 -0.93
N PHE A 58 4.01 0.96 -0.89
CA PHE A 58 4.17 0.19 0.35
C PHE A 58 5.24 -0.89 0.26
N ASP A 59 5.86 -1.19 1.41
CA ASP A 59 6.79 -2.29 1.57
C ASP A 59 6.15 -3.41 2.38
N HIS A 60 6.33 -4.66 1.96
CA HIS A 60 6.05 -5.84 2.76
C HIS A 60 7.16 -6.90 2.62
N TYR A 61 7.17 -7.88 3.51
CA TYR A 61 8.03 -9.05 3.31
C TYR A 61 7.48 -9.91 2.17
N ILE A 62 8.39 -10.54 1.41
CA ILE A 62 7.96 -11.50 0.39
C ILE A 62 7.17 -12.62 1.07
N ASP A 63 5.93 -12.81 0.64
CA ASP A 63 4.96 -13.71 1.25
C ASP A 63 4.05 -14.34 0.18
N ARG A 64 2.93 -14.94 0.59
CA ARG A 64 1.95 -15.55 -0.32
C ARG A 64 1.33 -14.58 -1.33
N ALA A 65 1.30 -13.28 -1.06
CA ALA A 65 0.74 -12.29 -1.96
C ALA A 65 1.65 -12.01 -3.15
N SER A 66 2.98 -12.13 -2.98
CA SER A 66 3.99 -11.73 -3.98
C SER A 66 3.77 -12.29 -5.39
N PRO A 67 3.52 -13.60 -5.59
CA PRO A 67 3.31 -14.14 -6.94
C PRO A 67 2.02 -13.61 -7.59
N ASN A 68 0.99 -13.31 -6.78
CA ASN A 68 -0.25 -12.74 -7.28
C ASN A 68 -0.09 -11.25 -7.60
N LEU A 69 0.62 -10.48 -6.78
CA LEU A 69 0.96 -9.08 -7.06
C LEU A 69 1.72 -8.97 -8.40
N PHE A 70 2.73 -9.82 -8.60
CA PHE A 70 3.44 -9.93 -9.87
C PHE A 70 2.51 -10.26 -11.05
N LYS A 71 1.61 -11.23 -10.88
CA LYS A 71 0.65 -11.62 -11.92
C LYS A 71 -0.32 -10.48 -12.27
N TYR A 72 -0.82 -9.76 -11.27
CA TYR A 72 -1.74 -8.63 -11.48
C TYR A 72 -1.03 -7.48 -12.18
N CYS A 73 0.22 -7.19 -11.80
CA CYS A 73 1.05 -6.21 -12.48
C CYS A 73 1.28 -6.58 -13.95
N ALA A 74 1.72 -7.82 -14.22
CA ALA A 74 2.00 -8.29 -15.58
C ALA A 74 0.76 -8.33 -16.49
N SER A 75 -0.44 -8.56 -15.93
CA SER A 75 -1.68 -8.64 -16.70
C SER A 75 -2.44 -7.31 -16.79
N GLY A 76 -2.07 -6.30 -16.00
CA GLY A 76 -2.85 -5.07 -15.83
C GLY A 76 -4.26 -5.36 -15.28
N LYS A 77 -4.44 -6.48 -14.58
CA LYS A 77 -5.76 -6.89 -14.09
C LYS A 77 -6.24 -5.91 -13.02
N HIS A 78 -7.46 -5.45 -13.23
CA HIS A 78 -8.15 -4.55 -12.32
C HIS A 78 -8.46 -5.18 -10.95
N ILE A 79 -8.28 -4.40 -9.88
CA ILE A 79 -8.58 -4.74 -8.49
C ILE A 79 -9.72 -3.84 -7.99
N PRO A 80 -10.89 -4.41 -7.61
CA PRO A 80 -12.02 -3.61 -7.18
C PRO A 80 -11.76 -2.73 -5.95
N GLN A 81 -11.08 -3.29 -4.93
CA GLN A 81 -10.86 -2.61 -3.66
C GLN A 81 -9.56 -3.06 -2.98
N ALA A 82 -8.93 -2.11 -2.28
CA ALA A 82 -7.92 -2.39 -1.27
C ALA A 82 -8.19 -1.57 0.00
N ILE A 83 -7.93 -2.14 1.18
CA ILE A 83 -8.13 -1.49 2.48
C ILE A 83 -6.82 -1.52 3.26
N LEU A 84 -6.25 -0.34 3.52
CA LEU A 84 -5.09 -0.19 4.41
C LEU A 84 -5.58 0.21 5.81
N VAL A 85 -5.17 -0.54 6.82
CA VAL A 85 -5.49 -0.28 8.23
C VAL A 85 -4.21 -0.16 9.03
N MET A 86 -4.16 0.84 9.93
CA MET A 86 -3.09 0.99 10.90
C MET A 86 -3.66 1.11 12.31
N ARG A 87 -3.08 0.36 13.24
CA ARG A 87 -3.48 0.34 14.65
C ARG A 87 -2.26 0.38 15.56
N LYS A 88 -2.47 0.84 16.79
CA LYS A 88 -1.43 0.78 17.82
C LYS A 88 -1.35 -0.63 18.39
N ALA A 89 -0.14 -1.20 18.46
CA ALA A 89 0.07 -2.51 19.05
C ALA A 89 -0.26 -2.49 20.56
N GLY A 90 -0.87 -3.57 21.09
CA GLY A 90 -1.21 -3.69 22.51
C GLY A 90 -2.52 -4.44 22.78
N GLY A 91 -2.93 -4.54 24.05
CA GLY A 91 -4.00 -5.43 24.49
C GLY A 91 -5.43 -5.10 24.02
N ASN A 92 -5.70 -3.84 23.64
CA ASN A 92 -6.95 -3.47 22.96
C ASN A 92 -6.63 -2.54 21.79
N PRO A 93 -6.20 -3.11 20.65
CA PRO A 93 -5.68 -2.33 19.55
C PRO A 93 -6.84 -1.64 18.81
N LEU A 94 -6.92 -0.32 18.93
CA LEU A 94 -7.86 0.53 18.18
C LEU A 94 -7.28 0.81 16.79
N GLU A 95 -8.02 0.43 15.75
CA GLU A 95 -7.79 0.84 14.37
C GLU A 95 -8.11 2.33 14.23
N TYR A 96 -7.09 3.18 14.35
CA TYR A 96 -7.28 4.63 14.34
C TYR A 96 -7.19 5.22 12.94
N LEU A 97 -6.66 4.47 11.96
CA LEU A 97 -6.51 4.90 10.59
C LEU A 97 -6.93 3.79 9.63
N LYS A 98 -7.80 4.15 8.68
CA LYS A 98 -8.29 3.25 7.64
C LYS A 98 -8.44 4.02 6.33
N TYR A 99 -7.77 3.54 5.29
CA TYR A 99 -7.97 4.00 3.92
C TYR A 99 -8.66 2.90 3.12
N THR A 100 -9.61 3.29 2.27
CA THR A 100 -10.27 2.39 1.33
C THR A 100 -10.07 2.96 -0.06
N PHE A 101 -9.36 2.21 -0.87
CA PHE A 101 -9.08 2.53 -2.26
C PHE A 101 -9.98 1.69 -3.13
N THR A 102 -10.35 2.24 -4.28
CA THR A 102 -11.19 1.57 -5.27
C THR A 102 -10.61 1.79 -6.63
N ASP A 103 -10.91 0.88 -7.55
CA ASP A 103 -10.50 0.98 -8.94
C ASP A 103 -8.97 0.96 -9.15
N LEU A 104 -8.29 -0.07 -8.64
CA LEU A 104 -6.82 -0.14 -8.60
C LEU A 104 -6.21 -1.03 -9.69
N ILE A 105 -4.93 -0.82 -9.96
CA ILE A 105 -4.04 -1.75 -10.66
C ILE A 105 -2.80 -2.00 -9.78
N VAL A 106 -1.96 -2.98 -10.12
CA VAL A 106 -0.61 -3.06 -9.56
C VAL A 106 0.35 -2.42 -10.56
N ALA A 107 0.89 -1.25 -10.23
CA ALA A 107 1.74 -0.47 -11.12
C ALA A 107 3.21 -0.90 -11.06
N VAL A 108 3.71 -1.24 -9.86
CA VAL A 108 5.11 -1.64 -9.64
C VAL A 108 5.16 -2.82 -8.67
N VAL A 109 6.05 -3.77 -8.94
CA VAL A 109 6.48 -4.83 -8.01
C VAL A 109 7.99 -4.92 -8.07
N SER A 110 8.66 -4.60 -6.96
CA SER A 110 10.12 -4.48 -6.87
C SER A 110 10.69 -5.32 -5.72
N PRO A 111 10.83 -6.64 -5.91
CA PRO A 111 11.38 -7.54 -4.89
C PRO A 111 12.89 -7.36 -4.75
N SER A 112 13.37 -7.50 -3.52
CA SER A 112 14.79 -7.40 -3.17
C SER A 112 15.15 -8.35 -2.03
N GLY A 113 16.42 -8.77 -1.98
CA GLY A 113 16.94 -9.63 -0.94
C GLY A 113 18.45 -9.48 -0.80
N SER A 114 18.96 -9.77 0.39
CA SER A 114 20.39 -9.73 0.69
C SER A 114 20.81 -11.00 1.43
N HIS A 115 21.97 -11.54 1.07
CA HIS A 115 22.57 -12.68 1.77
C HIS A 115 23.00 -12.32 3.20
N ASN A 116 23.26 -11.03 3.46
CA ASN A 116 23.97 -10.58 4.67
C ASN A 116 23.05 -10.48 5.91
N GLY A 117 21.80 -10.94 5.83
CA GLY A 117 20.86 -11.05 6.95
C GLY A 117 20.34 -9.73 7.54
N GLU A 118 20.97 -8.61 7.21
CA GLU A 118 20.58 -7.27 7.69
C GLU A 118 19.24 -6.81 7.09
N ILE A 119 18.89 -7.34 5.92
CA ILE A 119 17.61 -7.11 5.24
C ILE A 119 17.00 -8.48 4.91
N ALA A 120 15.93 -8.84 5.63
CA ALA A 120 15.05 -9.93 5.21
C ALA A 120 14.43 -9.60 3.84
N SER A 121 14.20 -10.64 3.03
CA SER A 121 13.62 -10.51 1.70
C SER A 121 12.30 -9.74 1.74
N ARG A 122 12.24 -8.64 1.00
CA ARG A 122 11.12 -7.69 0.99
C ARG A 122 10.83 -7.23 -0.42
N GLU A 123 9.67 -6.66 -0.65
CA GLU A 123 9.33 -6.02 -1.92
C GLU A 123 8.61 -4.70 -1.70
N THR A 124 8.90 -3.75 -2.59
CA THR A 124 8.18 -2.49 -2.71
C THR A 124 7.14 -2.62 -3.81
N VAL A 125 5.91 -2.18 -3.54
CA VAL A 125 4.76 -2.30 -4.44
C VAL A 125 4.08 -0.95 -4.58
N GLU A 126 3.67 -0.61 -5.80
CA GLU A 126 2.81 0.56 -6.06
C GLU A 126 1.44 0.10 -6.58
N LEU A 127 0.37 0.58 -5.95
CA LEU A 127 -1.02 0.44 -6.40
C LEU A 127 -1.56 1.75 -6.98
#